data_AF-A0A1J7J1M3-F1
#
_entry.id   AF-A0A1J7J1M3-F1
#
_cell.length_a   1.000
_cell.length_b   1.000
_cell.length_c   1.000
_cell.angle_alpha   90.00
_cell.angle_beta   90.00
_cell.angle_gamma   90.00
#
_symmetry.space_group_name_H-M   'P 1'
#
loop_
_entity.id
_entity.type
_entity.pdbx_description
1 polymer ?
#
loop_
_entity_poly.entity_id
_entity_poly.type
_entity_poly.pdbx_seq_one_letter_code
_entity_poly.pdbx_strand_id
1 'polypeptide(L)'
;MTASSRGGRAVSALLKGSPSICSQCARLPPLQQRLYSAATAAASDASPIQAPISGGDLQTPDLTTPPVMHYPQHAPSQYSIKSGLILTRPPLLTRTLHPFETAFFLYQKRLEERLSAPFRKGFYFRHDTPAELDWRIKVRERHGVAGRDIGRYNPRGRMGWNDEVLVGSPLGASEEAVKERILTDAEMRVSEDGEEIPKEDRIKVERPAPRRTESDEKNDVRKLDRALDRTLYLVVRKGEAGWQFPSGDVLTSENLHETAARILAESAGVNMNTWIVGRVPVAHVVTKPVFKQDNPAQIEKKGEKVFFLKGRIMAGQADLTDNKHGLTDFKWLTREELQDVLPRGYYSQARLMMAER
;
A
#
# COMPACT_ATOMS: atom_id res chain seq x y z
N MET A 1 64.16 -18.68 16.99
CA MET A 1 64.81 -18.52 18.31
C MET A 1 64.24 -17.26 18.93
N THR A 2 63.30 -17.39 19.87
CA THR A 2 63.46 -17.46 21.35
C THR A 2 62.91 -16.16 21.96
N ALA A 3 61.97 -16.33 22.88
CA ALA A 3 61.20 -15.31 23.56
C ALA A 3 61.96 -14.63 24.72
N SER A 4 61.45 -13.47 25.18
CA SER A 4 61.13 -13.13 26.60
C SER A 4 60.96 -11.60 26.71
N SER A 5 59.97 -10.99 27.36
CA SER A 5 59.25 -11.11 28.64
C SER A 5 59.71 -10.08 29.68
N ARG A 6 58.72 -9.44 30.33
CA ARG A 6 58.78 -8.60 31.56
C ARG A 6 59.29 -7.17 31.31
N GLY A 7 58.61 -6.08 31.66
CA GLY A 7 57.60 -5.84 32.70
C GLY A 7 58.19 -4.84 33.70
N GLY A 8 57.60 -3.65 33.86
CA GLY A 8 58.00 -2.74 34.95
C GLY A 8 57.80 -1.24 34.71
N ARG A 9 56.59 -0.75 35.06
CA ARG A 9 56.26 0.56 35.68
C ARG A 9 57.29 1.71 35.61
N ALA A 10 56.94 2.76 34.87
CA ALA A 10 57.11 4.20 35.13
C ALA A 10 56.83 4.87 33.77
N VAL A 11 55.91 5.83 33.59
CA VAL A 11 55.77 7.11 34.29
C VAL A 11 54.31 7.53 34.13
N SER A 12 53.60 7.66 35.24
CA SER A 12 52.37 8.46 35.31
C SER A 12 52.79 9.88 35.63
N ALA A 13 52.57 10.80 34.69
CA ALA A 13 52.31 12.23 34.89
C ALA A 13 52.68 12.97 33.60
N LEU A 14 51.84 13.95 33.24
CA LEU A 14 52.00 14.90 32.14
C LEU A 14 51.49 14.38 30.79
N LEU A 15 50.18 14.49 30.58
CA LEU A 15 49.63 15.58 29.76
C LEU A 15 48.10 15.57 29.86
N LYS A 16 47.58 16.64 30.44
CA LYS A 16 46.16 17.00 30.44
C LYS A 16 45.71 17.19 28.98
N GLY A 17 44.73 16.40 28.56
CA GLY A 17 44.00 16.61 27.31
C GLY A 17 42.62 15.99 27.45
N SER A 18 41.62 16.82 27.75
CA SER A 18 40.21 16.43 27.80
C SER A 18 39.70 16.08 26.40
N PRO A 19 39.10 14.89 26.16
CA PRO A 19 38.25 14.72 25.00
C PRO A 19 36.86 15.26 25.33
N SER A 20 36.49 16.36 24.66
CA SER A 20 35.11 16.86 24.62
C SER A 20 34.22 15.88 23.86
N ILE A 21 33.67 14.90 24.58
CA ILE A 21 32.61 14.03 24.04
C ILE A 21 31.27 14.70 24.33
N CYS A 22 30.51 14.93 23.25
CA CYS A 22 29.19 15.55 23.26
C CYS A 22 28.21 14.75 24.14
N SER A 23 27.62 15.41 25.14
CA SER A 23 26.64 14.85 26.08
C SER A 23 25.28 14.50 25.45
N GLN A 24 25.09 14.70 24.14
CA GLN A 24 23.87 14.32 23.41
C GLN A 24 23.93 12.95 22.74
N CYS A 25 25.09 12.29 22.67
CA CYS A 25 25.21 10.95 22.05
C CYS A 25 25.05 9.78 23.04
N ALA A 26 24.85 10.05 24.35
CA ALA A 26 24.78 9.02 25.40
C ALA A 26 23.35 8.67 25.87
N ARG A 27 22.31 8.95 25.07
CA ARG A 27 20.93 8.58 25.40
C ARG A 27 20.31 7.69 24.33
N LEU A 28 20.62 6.40 24.40
CA LEU A 28 19.77 5.34 23.85
C LEU A 28 19.19 4.54 25.01
N PRO A 29 17.86 4.29 25.06
CA PRO A 29 17.27 3.46 26.09
C PRO A 29 17.65 1.98 25.86
N PRO A 30 17.73 1.15 26.93
CA PRO A 30 18.06 -0.25 26.78
C PRO A 30 16.93 -1.01 26.07
N LEU A 31 17.29 -1.74 25.01
CA LEU A 31 16.46 -2.77 24.40
C LEU A 31 16.12 -3.83 25.45
N GLN A 32 14.86 -3.89 25.88
CA GLN A 32 14.35 -5.03 26.63
C GLN A 32 14.25 -6.23 25.68
N GLN A 33 15.28 -7.09 25.69
CA GLN A 33 15.14 -8.45 25.20
C GLN A 33 14.18 -9.20 26.13
N ARG A 34 12.91 -9.31 25.75
CA ARG A 34 12.02 -10.32 26.32
C ARG A 34 12.35 -11.65 25.68
N LEU A 35 13.10 -12.48 26.41
CA LEU A 35 13.20 -13.91 26.14
C LEU A 35 11.84 -14.54 26.50
N TYR A 36 11.05 -14.90 25.50
CA TYR A 36 9.89 -15.77 25.70
C TYR A 36 10.37 -17.22 25.56
N SER A 37 10.43 -17.93 26.69
CA SER A 37 10.57 -19.38 26.73
C SER A 37 9.33 -20.03 26.13
N ALA A 38 9.45 -20.63 24.95
CA ALA A 38 8.47 -21.56 24.42
C ALA A 38 8.85 -22.98 24.88
N ALA A 39 8.15 -23.50 25.88
CA ALA A 39 8.18 -24.93 26.19
C ALA A 39 7.30 -25.65 25.16
N THR A 40 7.94 -26.25 24.15
CA THR A 40 7.33 -27.20 23.23
C THR A 40 7.17 -28.54 23.95
N ALA A 41 5.95 -28.90 24.33
CA ALA A 41 5.61 -30.28 24.63
C ALA A 41 5.41 -31.02 23.30
N ALA A 42 6.38 -31.85 22.93
CA ALA A 42 6.28 -32.78 21.82
C ALA A 42 5.32 -33.90 22.20
N ALA A 43 4.24 -34.07 21.43
CA ALA A 43 3.45 -35.29 21.42
C ALA A 43 4.07 -36.25 20.40
N SER A 44 4.52 -37.41 20.88
CA SER A 44 5.14 -38.47 20.08
C SER A 44 4.09 -39.33 19.37
N ASP A 45 4.50 -39.79 18.19
CA ASP A 45 3.80 -40.59 17.18
C ASP A 45 3.14 -41.89 17.63
N ALA A 46 2.20 -42.33 16.79
CA ALA A 46 1.38 -43.53 16.88
C ALA A 46 1.95 -44.75 16.10
N SER A 47 1.46 -45.94 16.50
CA SER A 47 1.25 -47.21 15.74
C SER A 47 2.30 -48.35 15.89
N PRO A 48 1.99 -49.65 15.61
CA PRO A 48 0.75 -50.44 15.86
C PRO A 48 0.95 -51.94 16.33
N ILE A 49 -0.13 -52.53 16.87
CA ILE A 49 -0.62 -53.96 16.86
C ILE A 49 0.23 -55.12 17.46
N GLN A 50 -0.36 -55.87 18.44
CA GLN A 50 -0.67 -57.33 18.37
C GLN A 50 -1.40 -57.86 19.65
N ALA A 51 -2.36 -58.77 19.46
CA ALA A 51 -3.02 -59.67 20.43
C ALA A 51 -2.58 -61.13 20.12
N PRO A 52 -2.95 -62.21 20.85
CA PRO A 52 -3.90 -62.42 21.96
C PRO A 52 -3.25 -63.19 23.18
N ILE A 53 -3.92 -63.55 24.29
CA ILE A 53 -4.68 -64.81 24.52
C ILE A 53 -5.30 -64.78 25.94
N SER A 54 -6.59 -65.16 25.99
CA SER A 54 -7.44 -65.82 27.00
C SER A 54 -7.08 -65.96 28.49
N GLY A 55 -8.08 -65.64 29.32
CA GLY A 55 -8.51 -66.52 30.42
C GLY A 55 -8.64 -65.88 31.80
N GLY A 56 -9.88 -65.68 32.27
CA GLY A 56 -10.16 -65.50 33.71
C GLY A 56 -11.24 -64.46 34.01
N ASP A 57 -12.41 -64.94 34.42
CA ASP A 57 -13.48 -64.16 35.05
C ASP A 57 -12.95 -63.28 36.20
N LEU A 58 -13.46 -62.05 36.30
CA LEU A 58 -13.97 -61.43 37.54
C LEU A 58 -14.20 -59.91 37.35
N GLN A 59 -15.43 -59.49 37.63
CA GLN A 59 -15.89 -58.14 38.01
C GLN A 59 -15.69 -57.00 37.01
N THR A 60 -16.81 -56.54 36.45
CA THR A 60 -16.97 -55.22 35.83
C THR A 60 -16.64 -54.11 36.85
N PRO A 61 -15.60 -53.28 36.64
CA PRO A 61 -15.53 -52.00 37.30
C PRO A 61 -16.36 -51.00 36.48
N ASP A 62 -17.23 -50.33 37.20
CA ASP A 62 -18.09 -49.23 36.77
C ASP A 62 -17.33 -48.23 35.88
N LEU A 63 -17.77 -48.08 34.63
CA LEU A 63 -17.28 -47.05 33.72
C LEU A 63 -17.78 -45.71 34.25
N THR A 64 -16.98 -45.10 35.13
CA THR A 64 -17.17 -43.72 35.55
C THR A 64 -17.11 -42.84 34.31
N THR A 65 -18.26 -42.28 33.97
CA THR A 65 -18.44 -41.21 33.00
C THR A 65 -17.36 -40.15 33.24
N PRO A 66 -16.61 -39.70 32.21
CA PRO A 66 -15.67 -38.61 32.40
C PRO A 66 -16.45 -37.40 32.94
N PRO A 67 -15.91 -36.67 33.94
CA PRO A 67 -16.61 -35.54 34.51
C PRO A 67 -16.93 -34.56 33.39
N VAL A 68 -18.22 -34.31 33.19
CA VAL A 68 -18.71 -33.25 32.32
C VAL A 68 -18.10 -31.96 32.83
N MET A 69 -17.08 -31.44 32.14
CA MET A 69 -16.50 -30.14 32.42
C MET A 69 -17.60 -29.10 32.27
N HIS A 70 -18.18 -28.69 33.39
CA HIS A 70 -19.07 -27.55 33.46
C HIS A 70 -18.19 -26.31 33.29
N TYR A 71 -18.08 -25.83 32.05
CA TYR A 71 -17.57 -24.49 31.82
C TYR A 71 -18.48 -23.52 32.59
N PRO A 72 -17.93 -22.61 33.41
CA PRO A 72 -18.74 -21.62 34.09
C PRO A 72 -19.57 -20.89 33.05
N GLN A 73 -20.90 -20.90 33.21
CA GLN A 73 -21.78 -20.10 32.37
C GLN A 73 -21.46 -18.63 32.64
N HIS A 74 -20.57 -18.07 31.82
CA HIS A 74 -20.19 -16.67 31.91
C HIS A 74 -21.45 -15.80 31.79
N ALA A 75 -21.54 -14.78 32.64
CA ALA A 75 -22.63 -13.80 32.58
C ALA A 75 -22.84 -13.31 31.13
N PRO A 76 -24.09 -13.07 30.71
CA PRO A 76 -24.40 -12.72 29.32
C PRO A 76 -23.56 -11.54 28.88
N SER A 77 -22.82 -11.71 27.77
CA SER A 77 -21.89 -10.68 27.31
C SER A 77 -22.65 -9.40 26.95
N GLN A 78 -22.16 -8.27 27.46
CA GLN A 78 -22.72 -6.95 27.15
C GLN A 78 -22.43 -6.51 25.72
N TYR A 79 -21.43 -7.12 25.09
CA TYR A 79 -20.98 -6.79 23.74
C TYR A 79 -21.05 -8.03 22.83
N SER A 80 -21.48 -7.81 21.58
CA SER A 80 -21.18 -8.70 20.46
C SER A 80 -19.83 -8.31 19.86
N ILE A 81 -18.97 -9.30 19.62
CA ILE A 81 -17.71 -9.11 18.92
C ILE A 81 -17.96 -9.37 17.44
N LYS A 82 -17.65 -8.38 16.61
CA LYS A 82 -17.78 -8.45 15.16
C LYS A 82 -16.41 -8.32 14.51
N SER A 83 -16.22 -9.03 13.41
CA SER A 83 -15.09 -8.84 12.52
C SER A 83 -15.58 -8.09 11.28
N GLY A 84 -14.80 -7.12 10.82
CA GLY A 84 -15.06 -6.38 9.61
C GLY A 84 -13.85 -6.35 8.70
N LEU A 85 -14.08 -6.08 7.43
CA LEU A 85 -13.02 -5.95 6.44
C LEU A 85 -13.09 -4.58 5.76
N ILE A 86 -12.01 -3.81 5.87
CA ILE A 86 -11.79 -2.63 5.04
C ILE A 86 -11.04 -3.10 3.80
N LEU A 87 -11.81 -3.46 2.77
CA LEU A 87 -11.27 -3.87 1.48
C LEU A 87 -10.89 -2.63 0.65
N THR A 88 -9.65 -2.61 0.16
CA THR A 88 -9.09 -1.44 -0.53
C THR A 88 -8.49 -1.80 -1.87
N ARG A 89 -8.77 -0.98 -2.90
CA ARG A 89 -8.05 -0.99 -4.18
C ARG A 89 -6.93 0.05 -4.09
N PRO A 90 -5.64 -0.32 -4.17
CA PRO A 90 -4.54 0.65 -4.12
C PRO A 90 -4.50 1.54 -5.38
N PRO A 91 -3.85 2.72 -5.33
CA PRO A 91 -3.63 3.53 -6.52
C PRO A 91 -2.86 2.74 -7.58
N LEU A 92 -3.37 2.74 -8.81
CA LEU A 92 -2.74 2.12 -9.97
C LEU A 92 -1.85 3.11 -10.73
N LEU A 93 -2.06 4.41 -10.56
CA LEU A 93 -1.25 5.48 -11.14
C LEU A 93 -0.47 6.23 -10.08
N THR A 94 0.67 6.80 -10.49
CA THR A 94 1.39 7.81 -9.72
C THR A 94 0.49 9.02 -9.49
N ARG A 95 0.68 9.75 -8.38
CA ARG A 95 -0.06 11.00 -8.15
C ARG A 95 0.32 12.05 -9.19
N THR A 96 -0.58 12.98 -9.43
CA THR A 96 -0.26 14.21 -10.13
C THR A 96 0.79 15.01 -9.34
N LEU A 97 1.74 15.61 -10.05
CA LEU A 97 2.74 16.46 -9.44
C LEU A 97 2.13 17.81 -9.08
N HIS A 98 2.54 18.35 -7.94
CA HIS A 98 2.18 19.72 -7.58
C HIS A 98 2.92 20.70 -8.50
N PRO A 99 2.36 21.86 -8.87
CA PRO A 99 3.03 22.82 -9.76
C PRO A 99 4.46 23.21 -9.32
N PHE A 100 4.66 23.33 -8.00
CA PHE A 100 5.99 23.56 -7.43
C PHE A 100 6.97 22.41 -7.69
N GLU A 101 6.51 21.16 -7.60
CA GLU A 101 7.36 19.99 -7.83
C GLU A 101 7.75 19.88 -9.31
N THR A 102 6.83 20.17 -10.22
CA THR A 102 7.12 20.18 -11.65
C THR A 102 8.18 21.23 -12.00
N ALA A 103 8.06 22.43 -11.43
CA ALA A 103 9.06 23.50 -11.57
C ALA A 103 10.41 23.11 -10.95
N PHE A 104 10.39 22.52 -9.75
CA PHE A 104 11.58 22.05 -9.08
C PHE A 104 12.31 20.95 -9.88
N PHE A 105 11.58 19.98 -10.44
CA PHE A 105 12.19 18.94 -11.27
C PHE A 105 12.79 19.50 -12.55
N LEU A 106 12.15 20.47 -13.21
CA LEU A 106 12.75 21.14 -14.36
C LEU A 106 14.05 21.86 -13.98
N TYR A 107 14.03 22.59 -12.86
CA TYR A 107 15.20 23.28 -12.32
C TYR A 107 16.36 22.29 -12.07
N GLN A 108 16.09 21.20 -11.36
CA GLN A 108 17.08 20.16 -11.08
C GLN A 108 17.61 19.51 -12.36
N LYS A 109 16.77 19.27 -13.37
CA LYS A 109 17.23 18.73 -14.66
C LYS A 109 18.17 19.67 -15.41
N ARG A 110 17.96 20.99 -15.33
CA ARG A 110 18.88 21.96 -15.93
C ARG A 110 20.20 22.07 -15.16
N LEU A 111 20.17 21.95 -13.84
CA LEU A 111 21.38 21.82 -13.04
C LEU A 111 22.16 20.55 -13.40
N GLU A 112 21.46 19.43 -13.56
CA GLU A 112 22.06 18.16 -13.99
C GLU A 112 22.71 18.30 -15.37
N GLU A 113 22.08 19.00 -16.33
CA GLU A 113 22.68 19.27 -17.64
C GLU A 113 24.01 20.05 -17.55
N ARG A 114 24.20 20.87 -16.50
CA ARG A 114 25.46 21.60 -16.26
C ARG A 114 26.56 20.70 -15.69
N LEU A 115 26.20 19.81 -14.78
CA LEU A 115 27.14 19.03 -13.99
C LEU A 115 27.48 17.69 -14.64
N SER A 116 26.55 17.13 -15.40
CA SER A 116 26.70 15.84 -16.06
C SER A 116 27.73 15.88 -17.19
N ALA A 117 28.32 14.71 -17.46
CA ALA A 117 29.18 14.52 -18.62
C ALA A 117 28.36 14.70 -19.91
N PRO A 118 28.96 15.25 -20.98
CA PRO A 118 28.23 15.51 -22.22
C PRO A 118 27.83 14.19 -22.89
N PHE A 119 26.64 14.17 -23.50
CA PHE A 119 26.14 12.99 -24.21
C PHE A 119 27.07 12.61 -25.39
N ARG A 120 27.60 11.38 -25.36
CA ARG A 120 28.50 10.85 -26.38
C ARG A 120 27.73 10.10 -27.46
N LYS A 121 27.34 10.79 -28.54
CA LYS A 121 26.56 10.17 -29.63
C LYS A 121 27.21 8.92 -30.24
N GLY A 122 28.53 8.93 -30.44
CA GLY A 122 29.25 7.83 -31.11
C GLY A 122 29.30 6.53 -30.30
N PHE A 123 28.94 6.58 -29.01
CA PHE A 123 28.77 5.39 -28.19
C PHE A 123 27.44 4.68 -28.47
N TYR A 124 26.38 5.42 -28.78
CA TYR A 124 25.03 4.89 -28.98
C TYR A 124 24.68 4.71 -30.46
N PHE A 125 25.16 5.61 -31.32
CA PHE A 125 24.86 5.64 -32.75
C PHE A 125 26.15 5.47 -33.55
N ARG A 126 26.18 4.44 -34.40
CA ARG A 126 27.28 4.24 -35.34
C ARG A 126 27.20 5.28 -36.46
N HIS A 127 28.36 5.60 -37.02
CA HIS A 127 28.46 6.56 -38.10
C HIS A 127 27.68 6.12 -39.35
N ASP A 128 27.04 7.09 -40.02
CA ASP A 128 26.34 6.93 -41.29
C ASP A 128 25.22 5.88 -41.26
N THR A 129 24.55 5.77 -40.11
CA THR A 129 23.35 4.94 -39.95
C THR A 129 22.09 5.80 -39.95
N PRO A 130 20.93 5.28 -40.42
CA PRO A 130 19.66 6.01 -40.35
C PRO A 130 19.34 6.55 -38.95
N ALA A 131 19.71 5.81 -37.90
CA ALA A 131 19.56 6.23 -36.51
C ALA A 131 20.42 7.45 -36.14
N GLU A 132 21.66 7.54 -36.64
CA GLU A 132 22.50 8.73 -36.43
C GLU A 132 21.96 9.94 -37.19
N LEU A 133 21.52 9.74 -38.44
CA LEU A 133 20.93 10.78 -39.27
C LEU A 133 19.68 11.36 -38.60
N ASP A 134 18.79 10.50 -38.13
CA ASP A 134 17.57 10.85 -37.41
C ASP A 134 17.88 11.62 -36.12
N TRP A 135 18.82 11.11 -35.30
CA TRP A 135 19.30 11.81 -34.11
C TRP A 135 19.84 13.21 -34.43
N ARG A 136 20.61 13.35 -35.52
CA ARG A 136 21.21 14.63 -35.91
C ARG A 136 20.16 15.65 -36.35
N ILE A 137 19.12 15.22 -37.06
CA ILE A 137 17.98 16.07 -37.43
C ILE A 137 17.23 16.50 -36.15
N LYS A 138 16.87 15.55 -35.28
CA LYS A 138 16.17 15.80 -34.01
C LYS A 138 16.90 16.77 -33.08
N VAL A 139 18.21 16.59 -32.93
CA VAL A 139 19.04 17.46 -32.08
C VAL A 139 19.18 18.85 -32.71
N ARG A 140 19.23 18.96 -34.04
CA ARG A 140 19.24 20.26 -34.73
C ARG A 140 17.95 21.04 -34.47
N GLU A 141 16.80 20.37 -34.55
CA GLU A 141 15.49 20.96 -34.18
C GLU A 141 15.47 21.42 -32.71
N ARG A 142 16.15 20.68 -31.82
CA ARG A 142 16.32 21.04 -30.40
C ARG A 142 17.48 22.01 -30.12
N HIS A 143 18.04 22.65 -31.16
CA HIS A 143 19.16 23.60 -31.05
C HIS A 143 20.40 23.04 -30.33
N GLY A 144 20.72 21.77 -30.54
CA GLY A 144 21.91 21.12 -29.98
C GLY A 144 21.71 20.48 -28.61
N VAL A 145 20.52 20.56 -28.02
CA VAL A 145 20.21 20.00 -26.70
C VAL A 145 19.86 18.51 -26.81
N ALA A 146 20.58 17.67 -26.05
CA ALA A 146 20.35 16.22 -26.04
C ALA A 146 19.11 15.81 -25.23
N GLY A 147 18.74 16.59 -24.19
CA GLY A 147 17.50 16.41 -23.44
C GLY A 147 16.25 16.76 -24.26
N ARG A 148 15.11 16.11 -23.97
CA ARG A 148 13.81 16.35 -24.65
C ARG A 148 12.88 17.27 -23.86
N ASP A 149 13.09 17.33 -22.55
CA ASP A 149 12.15 17.88 -21.56
C ASP A 149 12.62 19.19 -20.92
N ILE A 150 13.91 19.53 -21.03
CA ILE A 150 14.51 20.76 -20.45
C ILE A 150 14.33 22.03 -21.30
N GLY A 151 13.84 21.88 -22.53
CA GLY A 151 13.75 22.96 -23.52
C GLY A 151 15.11 23.38 -24.07
N ARG A 152 15.21 24.62 -24.56
CA ARG A 152 16.46 25.16 -25.11
C ARG A 152 17.34 25.71 -23.99
N TYR A 153 18.31 24.92 -23.56
CA TYR A 153 19.30 25.34 -22.57
C TYR A 153 20.69 24.81 -22.95
N ASN A 154 21.70 25.69 -22.95
CA ASN A 154 23.08 25.31 -23.24
C ASN A 154 23.97 25.63 -22.03
N PRO A 155 24.47 24.62 -21.30
CA PRO A 155 25.21 24.82 -20.06
C PRO A 155 26.61 25.44 -20.25
N ARG A 156 27.23 25.27 -21.43
CA ARG A 156 28.64 25.63 -21.68
C ARG A 156 28.82 26.91 -22.50
N GLY A 157 27.73 27.59 -22.85
CA GLY A 157 27.77 28.85 -23.60
C GLY A 157 27.87 30.07 -22.69
N ARG A 158 28.06 31.26 -23.29
CA ARG A 158 28.00 32.55 -22.59
C ARG A 158 26.70 32.76 -21.81
N MET A 159 25.60 32.16 -22.27
CA MET A 159 24.28 32.21 -21.65
C MET A 159 23.98 31.02 -20.72
N GLY A 160 25.00 30.25 -20.31
CA GLY A 160 24.81 29.10 -19.40
C GLY A 160 24.28 29.49 -18.02
N TRP A 161 24.44 30.74 -17.61
CA TRP A 161 23.86 31.29 -16.38
C TRP A 161 22.32 31.43 -16.42
N ASN A 162 21.71 31.43 -17.61
CA ASN A 162 20.27 31.61 -17.77
C ASN A 162 19.54 30.26 -17.80
N ASP A 163 19.71 29.49 -16.72
CA ASP A 163 19.10 28.17 -16.51
C ASP A 163 17.73 28.24 -15.82
N GLU A 164 17.42 29.30 -15.11
CA GLU A 164 16.10 29.49 -14.50
C GLU A 164 15.03 29.87 -15.54
N VAL A 165 13.78 29.49 -15.25
CA VAL A 165 12.63 29.74 -16.13
C VAL A 165 11.71 30.74 -15.45
N LEU A 166 11.22 31.72 -16.22
CA LEU A 166 10.26 32.70 -15.73
C LEU A 166 8.91 32.08 -15.39
N VAL A 167 8.22 32.66 -14.42
CA VAL A 167 6.85 32.27 -14.02
C VAL A 167 5.91 32.36 -15.22
N GLY A 168 5.04 31.37 -15.38
CA GLY A 168 4.08 31.29 -16.49
C GLY A 168 4.66 30.74 -17.79
N SER A 169 5.92 30.29 -17.80
CA SER A 169 6.47 29.59 -18.96
C SER A 169 5.74 28.25 -19.17
N PRO A 170 5.44 27.87 -20.42
CA PRO A 170 4.91 26.53 -20.73
C PRO A 170 5.98 25.43 -20.53
N LEU A 171 7.26 25.81 -20.38
CA LEU A 171 8.37 24.89 -20.19
C LEU A 171 8.30 24.26 -18.79
N GLY A 172 8.03 22.95 -18.75
CA GLY A 172 7.93 22.17 -17.50
C GLY A 172 6.78 22.59 -16.59
N ALA A 173 5.84 23.41 -17.06
CA ALA A 173 4.62 23.72 -16.32
C ALA A 173 3.55 22.62 -16.45
N SER A 174 3.49 21.95 -17.60
CA SER A 174 2.56 20.84 -17.82
C SER A 174 3.30 19.54 -18.15
N GLU A 175 2.91 18.46 -17.48
CA GLU A 175 3.34 17.09 -17.81
C GLU A 175 2.98 16.75 -19.27
N GLU A 176 1.86 17.29 -19.76
CA GLU A 176 1.39 17.13 -21.13
C GLU A 176 2.36 17.72 -22.15
N ALA A 177 2.87 18.95 -21.94
CA ALA A 177 3.83 19.54 -22.89
C ALA A 177 5.14 18.74 -22.96
N VAL A 178 5.59 18.17 -21.84
CA VAL A 178 6.74 17.27 -21.81
C VAL A 178 6.44 15.98 -22.57
N LYS A 179 5.26 15.37 -22.32
CA LYS A 179 4.80 14.17 -23.02
C LYS A 179 4.73 14.40 -24.54
N GLU A 180 4.15 15.50 -25.00
CA GLU A 180 4.05 15.84 -26.42
C GLU A 180 5.43 15.97 -27.08
N ARG A 181 6.41 16.57 -26.40
CA ARG A 181 7.79 16.66 -26.92
C ARG A 181 8.47 15.30 -27.03
N ILE A 182 8.28 14.44 -26.05
CA ILE A 182 8.84 13.08 -26.07
C ILE A 182 8.21 12.26 -27.20
N LEU A 183 6.90 12.37 -27.40
CA LEU A 183 6.20 11.69 -28.50
C LEU A 183 6.66 12.20 -29.86
N THR A 184 6.80 13.52 -30.01
CA THR A 184 7.30 14.14 -31.27
C THR A 184 8.77 13.77 -31.55
N ASP A 185 9.62 13.60 -30.54
CA ASP A 185 11.00 13.11 -30.69
C ASP A 185 11.03 11.59 -31.00
N ALA A 186 10.00 10.84 -30.62
CA ALA A 186 9.89 9.42 -30.92
C ALA A 186 9.48 9.13 -32.38
N GLU A 187 8.84 10.08 -33.06
CA GLU A 187 8.55 9.98 -34.50
C GLU A 187 9.84 9.86 -35.33
N MET A 188 9.88 8.89 -36.24
CA MET A 188 11.01 8.68 -37.14
C MET A 188 11.05 9.80 -38.19
N ARG A 189 12.23 10.40 -38.39
CA ARG A 189 12.41 11.46 -39.40
C ARG A 189 13.19 10.98 -40.62
N VAL A 190 13.80 9.80 -40.55
CA VAL A 190 14.65 9.25 -41.62
C VAL A 190 14.10 7.91 -42.08
N SER A 191 13.98 7.73 -43.39
CA SER A 191 13.56 6.47 -44.01
C SER A 191 14.68 5.43 -43.94
N GLU A 192 14.38 4.19 -44.33
CA GLU A 192 15.39 3.13 -44.43
C GLU A 192 16.53 3.51 -45.40
N ASP A 193 16.20 4.24 -46.47
CA ASP A 193 17.14 4.71 -47.49
C ASP A 193 18.01 5.91 -47.03
N GLY A 194 17.80 6.42 -45.81
CA GLY A 194 18.57 7.54 -45.26
C GLY A 194 18.06 8.93 -45.67
N GLU A 195 16.91 9.01 -46.33
CA GLU A 195 16.28 10.28 -46.73
C GLU A 195 15.36 10.82 -45.63
N GLU A 196 15.18 12.15 -45.59
CA GLU A 196 14.27 12.77 -44.63
C GLU A 196 12.80 12.57 -45.06
N ILE A 197 12.00 12.02 -44.15
CA ILE A 197 10.57 11.78 -44.38
C ILE A 197 9.81 13.11 -44.34
N PRO A 198 9.01 13.43 -45.38
CA PRO A 198 8.10 14.59 -45.38
C PRO A 198 7.20 14.59 -44.15
N LYS A 199 6.88 15.77 -43.61
CA LYS A 199 6.12 15.88 -42.35
C LYS A 199 4.74 15.24 -42.39
N GLU A 200 4.11 15.19 -43.55
CA GLU A 200 2.80 14.58 -43.78
C GLU A 200 2.83 13.05 -43.74
N ASP A 201 3.96 12.46 -44.13
CA ASP A 201 4.16 11.00 -44.18
C ASP A 201 4.74 10.43 -42.87
N ARG A 202 5.01 11.29 -41.88
CA ARG A 202 5.53 10.85 -40.57
C ARG A 202 4.44 10.12 -39.80
N ILE A 203 4.69 8.85 -39.50
CA ILE A 203 3.82 8.04 -38.65
C ILE A 203 3.92 8.54 -37.21
N LYS A 204 2.79 9.00 -36.66
CA LYS A 204 2.68 9.44 -35.28
C LYS A 204 2.73 8.26 -34.33
N VAL A 205 3.47 8.43 -33.23
CA VAL A 205 3.56 7.41 -32.18
C VAL A 205 2.25 7.35 -31.38
N GLU A 206 1.86 6.13 -31.01
CA GLU A 206 0.67 5.90 -30.18
C GLU A 206 0.77 6.67 -28.84
N ARG A 207 -0.31 7.38 -28.49
CA ARG A 207 -0.38 8.15 -27.26
C ARG A 207 -0.72 7.23 -26.09
N PRO A 208 -0.02 7.34 -24.95
CA PRO A 208 -0.45 6.68 -23.72
C PRO A 208 -1.87 7.09 -23.33
N ALA A 209 -2.65 6.12 -22.86
CA ALA A 209 -4.04 6.28 -22.42
C ALA A 209 -4.21 7.45 -21.43
N PRO A 210 -5.39 8.11 -21.43
CA PRO A 210 -5.67 9.19 -20.50
C PRO A 210 -5.66 8.68 -19.05
N ARG A 211 -5.26 9.55 -18.12
CA ARG A 211 -5.25 9.24 -16.68
C ARG A 211 -6.67 9.18 -16.08
N ARG A 212 -7.60 9.96 -16.65
CA ARG A 212 -9.02 9.94 -16.30
C ARG A 212 -9.74 8.97 -17.23
N THR A 213 -10.51 8.07 -16.66
CA THR A 213 -11.29 7.08 -17.42
C THR A 213 -12.71 7.58 -17.67
N GLU A 214 -13.48 6.87 -18.49
CA GLU A 214 -14.91 7.16 -18.66
C GLU A 214 -15.69 7.11 -17.34
N SER A 215 -15.29 6.21 -16.43
CA SER A 215 -15.88 6.09 -15.09
C SER A 215 -15.62 7.32 -14.22
N ASP A 216 -14.51 8.03 -14.44
CA ASP A 216 -14.23 9.33 -13.81
C ASP A 216 -15.08 10.47 -14.36
N GLU A 217 -15.45 10.40 -15.64
CA GLU A 217 -16.31 11.39 -16.28
C GLU A 217 -17.77 11.21 -15.90
N LYS A 218 -18.23 9.94 -15.87
CA LYS A 218 -19.58 9.55 -15.45
C LYS A 218 -19.76 9.50 -13.93
N ASN A 219 -18.66 9.57 -13.19
CA ASN A 219 -18.59 9.42 -11.73
C ASN A 219 -19.27 8.14 -11.22
N ASP A 220 -18.98 7.00 -11.89
CA ASP A 220 -19.55 5.70 -11.53
C ASP A 220 -18.86 5.10 -10.30
N VAL A 221 -19.47 5.31 -9.14
CA VAL A 221 -18.99 4.82 -7.84
C VAL A 221 -18.99 3.30 -7.69
N ARG A 222 -19.57 2.53 -8.62
CA ARG A 222 -19.52 1.06 -8.58
C ARG A 222 -18.30 0.49 -9.30
N LYS A 223 -17.61 1.29 -10.09
CA LYS A 223 -16.49 0.83 -10.90
C LYS A 223 -15.14 1.00 -10.19
N LEU A 224 -14.24 0.06 -10.48
CA LEU A 224 -12.88 0.04 -9.94
C LEU A 224 -11.86 0.77 -10.82
N ASP A 225 -12.22 1.14 -12.05
CA ASP A 225 -11.38 1.90 -12.99
C ASP A 225 -11.54 3.44 -12.85
N ARG A 226 -12.27 3.91 -11.83
CA ARG A 226 -12.42 5.31 -11.41
C ARG A 226 -11.32 5.75 -10.44
N ALA A 227 -10.80 6.96 -10.51
CA ALA A 227 -9.82 7.53 -9.58
C ALA A 227 -8.60 6.61 -9.41
N LEU A 228 -7.93 6.34 -10.52
CA LEU A 228 -6.80 5.41 -10.60
C LEU A 228 -5.59 5.84 -9.76
N ASP A 229 -5.47 7.12 -9.40
CA ASP A 229 -4.41 7.67 -8.55
C ASP A 229 -4.78 7.74 -7.05
N ARG A 230 -5.97 7.24 -6.68
CA ARG A 230 -6.49 7.19 -5.30
C ARG A 230 -6.75 5.75 -4.85
N THR A 231 -6.82 5.54 -3.55
CA THR A 231 -7.27 4.32 -2.90
C THR A 231 -8.78 4.35 -2.81
N LEU A 232 -9.41 3.31 -3.33
CA LEU A 232 -10.85 3.10 -3.17
C LEU A 232 -11.12 2.12 -2.04
N TYR A 233 -12.19 2.37 -1.30
CA TYR A 233 -12.65 1.56 -0.19
C TYR A 233 -14.03 1.00 -0.51
N LEU A 234 -14.20 -0.31 -0.33
CA LEU A 234 -15.51 -0.94 -0.50
C LEU A 234 -16.41 -0.60 0.68
N VAL A 235 -17.59 -0.04 0.38
CA VAL A 235 -18.64 0.23 1.36
C VAL A 235 -19.91 -0.47 0.90
N VAL A 236 -20.62 -1.06 1.86
CA VAL A 236 -21.89 -1.73 1.63
C VAL A 236 -23.00 -1.06 2.41
N ARG A 237 -24.22 -1.09 1.86
CA ARG A 237 -25.42 -0.56 2.51
C ARG A 237 -26.26 -1.71 3.06
N LYS A 238 -26.60 -1.63 4.34
CA LYS A 238 -27.47 -2.61 5.01
C LYS A 238 -28.82 -1.98 5.33
N GLY A 239 -29.73 -1.96 4.34
CA GLY A 239 -31.09 -1.42 4.49
C GLY A 239 -31.12 -0.02 5.12
N GLU A 240 -31.84 0.11 6.23
CA GLU A 240 -31.96 1.35 7.03
C GLU A 240 -30.76 1.62 7.96
N ALA A 241 -29.91 0.62 8.22
CA ALA A 241 -28.75 0.78 9.11
C ALA A 241 -27.63 1.64 8.52
N GLY A 242 -27.77 2.07 7.26
CA GLY A 242 -26.86 2.98 6.59
C GLY A 242 -25.67 2.31 5.90
N TRP A 243 -24.69 3.13 5.53
CA TRP A 243 -23.47 2.72 4.86
C TRP A 243 -22.40 2.32 5.88
N GLN A 244 -21.74 1.18 5.66
CA GLN A 244 -20.72 0.64 6.54
C GLN A 244 -19.74 -0.26 5.76
N PHE A 245 -18.66 -0.67 6.42
CA PHE A 245 -17.78 -1.69 5.86
C PHE A 245 -18.41 -3.08 6.05
N PRO A 246 -18.12 -4.05 5.16
CA PRO A 246 -18.54 -5.44 5.34
C PRO A 246 -18.12 -5.95 6.72
N SER A 247 -19.10 -6.33 7.55
CA SER A 247 -18.88 -6.79 8.92
C SER A 247 -19.98 -7.72 9.39
N GLY A 248 -19.65 -8.58 10.35
CA GLY A 248 -20.52 -9.64 10.85
C GLY A 248 -20.01 -10.21 12.16
N ASP A 249 -20.85 -11.01 12.82
CA ASP A 249 -20.54 -11.59 14.13
C ASP A 249 -19.45 -12.67 14.03
N VAL A 250 -18.57 -12.68 15.02
CA VAL A 250 -17.50 -13.68 15.15
C VAL A 250 -18.07 -14.92 15.83
N LEU A 251 -17.93 -16.06 15.17
CA LEU A 251 -18.34 -17.35 15.71
C LEU A 251 -17.28 -17.85 16.71
N THR A 252 -17.69 -18.68 17.67
CA THR A 252 -16.79 -19.23 18.70
C THR A 252 -15.67 -20.10 18.11
N SER A 253 -15.87 -20.65 16.92
CA SER A 253 -14.93 -21.52 16.22
C SER A 253 -13.93 -20.79 15.32
N GLU A 254 -14.13 -19.50 15.02
CA GLU A 254 -13.39 -18.77 14.00
C GLU A 254 -12.55 -17.63 14.57
N ASN A 255 -11.38 -17.41 13.97
CA ASN A 255 -10.57 -16.23 14.27
C ASN A 255 -11.07 -14.99 13.51
N LEU A 256 -10.67 -13.79 13.94
CA LEU A 256 -11.09 -12.52 13.30
C LEU A 256 -10.82 -12.49 11.78
N HIS A 257 -9.65 -12.96 11.35
CA HIS A 257 -9.26 -12.95 9.94
C HIS A 257 -10.04 -13.95 9.07
N GLU A 258 -10.30 -15.15 9.58
CA GLU A 258 -11.14 -16.17 8.93
C GLU A 258 -12.59 -15.67 8.83
N THR A 259 -13.10 -15.09 9.93
CA THR A 259 -14.43 -14.47 9.97
C THR A 259 -14.54 -13.37 8.92
N ALA A 260 -13.54 -12.49 8.80
CA ALA A 260 -13.53 -11.41 7.82
C ALA A 260 -13.53 -11.93 6.38
N ALA A 261 -12.79 -13.01 6.09
CA ALA A 261 -12.78 -13.66 4.78
C ALA A 261 -14.16 -14.24 4.43
N ARG A 262 -14.76 -14.97 5.38
CA ARG A 262 -16.11 -15.53 5.23
C ARG A 262 -17.14 -14.43 5.01
N ILE A 263 -17.15 -13.40 5.85
CA ILE A 263 -18.09 -12.27 5.73
C ILE A 263 -17.95 -11.62 4.36
N LEU A 264 -16.73 -11.42 3.85
CA LEU A 264 -16.55 -10.84 2.52
C LEU A 264 -17.19 -11.71 1.43
N ALA A 265 -16.94 -13.02 1.44
CA ALA A 265 -17.52 -13.95 0.48
C ALA A 265 -19.06 -14.00 0.57
N GLU A 266 -19.62 -13.95 1.79
CA GLU A 266 -21.07 -13.97 2.05
C GLU A 266 -21.76 -12.63 1.76
N SER A 267 -21.01 -11.53 1.70
CA SER A 267 -21.55 -10.17 1.48
C SER A 267 -21.40 -9.68 0.05
N ALA A 268 -20.20 -9.81 -0.51
CA ALA A 268 -19.81 -9.22 -1.79
C ALA A 268 -19.36 -10.28 -2.82
N GLY A 269 -19.62 -11.55 -2.55
CA GLY A 269 -19.35 -12.66 -3.46
C GLY A 269 -17.89 -13.10 -3.49
N VAL A 270 -17.65 -14.20 -4.21
CA VAL A 270 -16.33 -14.82 -4.35
C VAL A 270 -15.56 -14.33 -5.59
N ASN A 271 -16.20 -13.56 -6.47
CA ASN A 271 -15.65 -13.05 -7.73
C ASN A 271 -14.69 -11.86 -7.54
N MET A 272 -13.92 -11.87 -6.45
CA MET A 272 -12.88 -10.90 -6.16
C MET A 272 -11.60 -11.62 -5.73
N ASN A 273 -10.51 -11.34 -6.43
CA ASN A 273 -9.18 -11.76 -6.00
C ASN A 273 -8.73 -10.83 -4.86
N THR A 274 -8.88 -11.30 -3.63
CA THR A 274 -8.60 -10.51 -2.43
C THR A 274 -7.51 -11.13 -1.57
N TRP A 275 -6.76 -10.26 -0.91
CA TRP A 275 -5.72 -10.64 0.04
C TRP A 275 -5.93 -9.90 1.35
N ILE A 276 -6.17 -10.64 2.43
CA ILE A 276 -6.20 -10.10 3.79
C ILE A 276 -4.75 -9.98 4.27
N VAL A 277 -4.32 -8.75 4.58
CA VAL A 277 -2.91 -8.41 4.80
C VAL A 277 -2.30 -9.15 6.00
N GLY A 278 -3.10 -9.43 7.03
CA GLY A 278 -2.65 -10.12 8.22
C GLY A 278 -3.76 -10.35 9.22
N ARG A 279 -3.42 -10.75 10.44
CA ARG A 279 -4.38 -11.07 11.51
C ARG A 279 -4.68 -9.91 12.46
N VAL A 280 -3.89 -8.85 12.38
CA VAL A 280 -3.96 -7.70 13.28
C VAL A 280 -5.06 -6.74 12.82
N PRO A 281 -6.01 -6.36 13.69
CA PRO A 281 -6.99 -5.34 13.36
C PRO A 281 -6.32 -3.97 13.26
N VAL A 282 -6.65 -3.24 12.19
CA VAL A 282 -6.09 -1.92 11.86
C VAL A 282 -6.96 -0.76 12.34
N ALA A 283 -8.23 -1.03 12.62
CA ALA A 283 -9.17 -0.10 13.23
C ALA A 283 -10.18 -0.87 14.06
N HIS A 284 -10.89 -0.17 14.95
CA HIS A 284 -12.01 -0.73 15.68
C HIS A 284 -13.10 0.31 15.86
N VAL A 285 -14.35 -0.11 15.87
CA VAL A 285 -15.51 0.73 16.17
C VAL A 285 -16.25 0.13 17.35
N VAL A 286 -16.52 0.94 18.37
CA VAL A 286 -17.26 0.52 19.56
C VAL A 286 -18.58 1.27 19.67
N THR A 287 -19.68 0.52 19.65
CA THR A 287 -21.02 1.01 19.99
C THR A 287 -21.36 0.51 21.39
N LYS A 288 -21.69 1.42 22.29
CA LYS A 288 -22.02 1.10 23.68
C LYS A 288 -23.38 0.38 23.77
N PRO A 289 -23.57 -0.54 24.73
CA PRO A 289 -24.88 -1.14 25.00
C PRO A 289 -25.88 -0.09 25.48
N VAL A 290 -27.15 -0.31 25.16
CA VAL A 290 -28.27 0.46 25.71
C VAL A 290 -28.93 -0.38 26.79
N PHE A 291 -29.01 0.18 28.00
CA PHE A 291 -29.66 -0.43 29.15
C PHE A 291 -31.07 0.13 29.28
N LYS A 292 -32.02 -0.71 29.71
CA LYS A 292 -33.39 -0.26 29.95
C LYS A 292 -33.42 0.78 31.08
N GLN A 293 -34.23 1.82 30.93
CA GLN A 293 -34.38 2.87 31.95
C GLN A 293 -34.90 2.33 33.29
N ASP A 294 -35.74 1.29 33.25
CA ASP A 294 -36.37 0.71 34.44
C ASP A 294 -35.43 -0.19 35.27
N ASN A 295 -34.37 -0.74 34.67
CA ASN A 295 -33.41 -1.57 35.38
C ASN A 295 -32.02 -1.56 34.68
N PRO A 296 -31.00 -0.90 35.26
CA PRO A 296 -29.67 -0.80 34.67
C PRO A 296 -28.92 -2.14 34.56
N ALA A 297 -29.41 -3.20 35.19
CA ALA A 297 -28.86 -4.55 35.03
C ALA A 297 -29.39 -5.28 33.76
N GLN A 298 -30.48 -4.79 33.14
CA GLN A 298 -31.07 -5.42 31.96
C GLN A 298 -30.69 -4.69 30.68
N ILE A 299 -30.02 -5.41 29.78
CA ILE A 299 -29.57 -4.90 28.48
C ILE A 299 -30.77 -4.90 27.53
N GLU A 300 -31.11 -3.74 26.98
CA GLU A 300 -32.11 -3.61 25.91
C GLU A 300 -31.51 -3.95 24.55
N LYS A 301 -30.34 -3.37 24.26
CA LYS A 301 -29.56 -3.62 23.05
C LYS A 301 -28.11 -3.86 23.42
N LYS A 302 -27.57 -5.02 23.00
CA LYS A 302 -26.15 -5.33 23.19
C LYS A 302 -25.28 -4.29 22.48
N GLY A 303 -24.16 -3.95 23.11
CA GLY A 303 -23.12 -3.15 22.48
C GLY A 303 -22.43 -3.95 21.39
N GLU A 304 -21.69 -3.28 20.52
CA GLU A 304 -20.96 -3.90 19.42
C GLU A 304 -19.51 -3.45 19.45
N LYS A 305 -18.58 -4.40 19.31
CA LYS A 305 -17.15 -4.14 19.10
C LYS A 305 -16.76 -4.73 17.77
N VAL A 306 -16.63 -3.86 16.76
CA VAL A 306 -16.25 -4.25 15.40
C VAL A 306 -14.76 -4.04 15.24
N PHE A 307 -14.01 -5.11 14.97
CA PHE A 307 -12.59 -5.07 14.66
C PHE A 307 -12.38 -5.16 13.16
N PHE A 308 -11.74 -4.16 12.57
CA PHE A 308 -11.52 -4.11 11.13
C PHE A 308 -10.14 -4.60 10.74
N LEU A 309 -10.10 -5.52 9.79
CA LEU A 309 -8.88 -5.98 9.14
C LEU A 309 -8.69 -5.27 7.80
N LYS A 310 -7.45 -5.23 7.35
CA LYS A 310 -7.09 -4.64 6.05
C LYS A 310 -7.15 -5.71 4.97
N GLY A 311 -7.96 -5.46 3.94
CA GLY A 311 -8.00 -6.25 2.72
C GLY A 311 -7.47 -5.45 1.53
N ARG A 312 -6.85 -6.15 0.58
CA ARG A 312 -6.49 -5.64 -0.74
C ARG A 312 -7.27 -6.41 -1.80
N ILE A 313 -7.81 -5.71 -2.79
CA ILE A 313 -8.34 -6.32 -4.01
C ILE A 313 -7.29 -6.17 -5.13
N MET A 314 -7.08 -7.23 -5.88
CA MET A 314 -6.17 -7.27 -7.03
C MET A 314 -6.93 -7.34 -8.35
N ALA A 315 -8.08 -8.03 -8.37
CA ALA A 315 -8.94 -8.15 -9.55
C ALA A 315 -10.36 -8.56 -9.13
N GLY A 316 -11.31 -8.47 -10.07
CA GLY A 316 -12.70 -8.86 -9.85
C GLY A 316 -13.60 -7.70 -9.41
N GLN A 317 -14.82 -8.01 -9.00
CA GLN A 317 -15.83 -7.03 -8.61
C GLN A 317 -16.75 -7.59 -7.53
N ALA A 318 -17.25 -6.69 -6.67
CA ALA A 318 -18.25 -7.04 -5.67
C ALA A 318 -19.59 -7.39 -6.34
N ASP A 319 -20.18 -8.50 -5.90
CA ASP A 319 -21.47 -9.01 -6.34
C ASP A 319 -22.37 -9.24 -5.12
N LEU A 320 -23.57 -8.65 -5.15
CA LEU A 320 -24.54 -8.69 -4.05
C LEU A 320 -25.74 -9.60 -4.34
N THR A 321 -25.79 -10.29 -5.49
CA THR A 321 -26.97 -11.07 -5.92
C THR A 321 -27.42 -12.13 -4.91
N ASP A 322 -26.49 -12.90 -4.33
CA ASP A 322 -26.78 -13.98 -3.36
C ASP A 322 -26.26 -13.68 -1.94
N ASN A 323 -26.35 -12.42 -1.51
CA ASN A 323 -25.78 -12.02 -0.23
C ASN A 323 -26.61 -12.52 0.98
N LYS A 324 -25.93 -13.04 2.01
CA LYS A 324 -26.59 -13.55 3.24
C LYS A 324 -26.89 -12.48 4.28
N HIS A 325 -26.45 -11.24 4.03
CA HIS A 325 -26.43 -10.17 5.03
C HIS A 325 -27.49 -9.09 4.82
N GLY A 326 -28.38 -9.27 3.83
CA GLY A 326 -29.44 -8.30 3.50
C GLY A 326 -28.89 -6.97 3.00
N LEU A 327 -27.79 -7.01 2.25
CA LEU A 327 -27.14 -5.84 1.66
C LEU A 327 -27.88 -5.43 0.40
N THR A 328 -28.11 -4.13 0.25
CA THR A 328 -28.92 -3.58 -0.85
C THR A 328 -28.08 -2.92 -1.93
N ASP A 329 -26.92 -2.37 -1.57
CA ASP A 329 -26.07 -1.62 -2.49
C ASP A 329 -24.60 -1.65 -2.04
N PHE A 330 -23.69 -1.39 -2.97
CA PHE A 330 -22.27 -1.24 -2.70
C PHE A 330 -21.66 -0.10 -3.51
N LYS A 331 -20.58 0.49 -2.98
CA LYS A 331 -19.83 1.57 -3.63
C LYS A 331 -18.34 1.43 -3.32
N TRP A 332 -17.52 1.80 -4.28
CA TRP A 332 -16.09 2.00 -4.12
C TRP A 332 -15.82 3.49 -3.99
N LEU A 333 -15.44 3.95 -2.80
CA LEU A 333 -15.35 5.37 -2.47
C LEU A 333 -13.92 5.78 -2.12
N THR A 334 -13.56 7.03 -2.41
CA THR A 334 -12.29 7.63 -1.94
C THR A 334 -12.39 7.99 -0.45
N ARG A 335 -11.26 8.33 0.17
CA ARG A 335 -11.24 8.78 1.57
C ARG A 335 -12.13 10.00 1.82
N GLU A 336 -12.14 10.93 0.87
CA GLU A 336 -12.92 12.17 0.96
C GLU A 336 -14.42 11.87 0.91
N GLU A 337 -14.85 11.03 -0.03
CA GLU A 337 -16.25 10.64 -0.18
C GLU A 337 -16.77 9.81 0.99
N LEU A 338 -15.90 9.01 1.63
CA LEU A 338 -16.26 8.26 2.84
C LEU A 338 -16.67 9.16 4.00
N GLN A 339 -16.10 10.37 4.09
CA GLN A 339 -16.43 11.32 5.15
C GLN A 339 -17.89 11.78 5.07
N ASP A 340 -18.43 11.91 3.86
CA ASP A 340 -19.79 12.37 3.60
C ASP A 340 -20.80 11.21 3.69
N VAL A 341 -20.37 9.99 3.36
CA VAL A 341 -21.25 8.81 3.30
C VAL A 341 -21.37 8.08 4.64
N LEU A 342 -20.28 7.99 5.41
CA LEU A 342 -20.27 7.26 6.68
C LEU A 342 -20.70 8.16 7.85
N PRO A 343 -21.37 7.61 8.89
CA PRO A 343 -21.69 8.37 10.09
C PRO A 343 -20.43 8.96 10.73
N ARG A 344 -20.49 10.23 11.18
CA ARG A 344 -19.33 10.98 11.68
C ARG A 344 -18.53 10.23 12.77
N GLY A 345 -19.23 9.59 13.72
CA GLY A 345 -18.61 8.81 14.80
C GLY A 345 -17.99 7.49 14.33
N TYR A 346 -18.48 6.92 13.23
CA TYR A 346 -17.94 5.73 12.61
C TYR A 346 -16.70 6.08 11.77
N TYR A 347 -16.79 7.13 10.95
CA TYR A 347 -15.68 7.63 10.15
C TYR A 347 -14.49 8.04 11.02
N SER A 348 -14.72 8.78 12.13
CA SER A 348 -13.64 9.25 13.00
C SER A 348 -12.79 8.10 13.58
N GLN A 349 -13.42 6.96 13.88
CA GLN A 349 -12.76 5.76 14.41
C GLN A 349 -12.00 4.97 13.33
N ALA A 350 -12.49 4.96 12.08
CA ALA A 350 -11.85 4.25 10.97
C ALA A 350 -10.81 5.10 10.20
N ARG A 351 -10.89 6.44 10.28
CA ARG A 351 -10.12 7.39 9.46
C ARG A 351 -8.60 7.19 9.55
N LEU A 352 -8.07 6.86 10.72
CA LEU A 352 -6.62 6.73 10.94
C LEU A 352 -5.98 5.59 10.14
N MET A 353 -6.77 4.58 9.74
CA MET A 353 -6.29 3.49 8.90
C MET A 353 -6.19 3.89 7.42
N MET A 354 -6.98 4.88 7.00
CA MET A 354 -7.13 5.28 5.61
C MET A 354 -5.87 6.01 5.13
N ALA A 355 -5.37 5.60 3.96
CA ALA A 355 -4.25 6.26 3.30
C ALA A 355 -4.64 7.66 2.82
N GLU A 356 -3.66 8.57 2.74
CA GLU A 356 -3.86 9.92 2.18
C GLU A 356 -4.21 9.93 0.69
N ARG A 357 -3.81 8.86 -0.01
CA ARG A 357 -4.12 8.63 -1.40
C ARG A 357 -4.93 7.38 -1.52
#